data_AF-A0A4V2ALL9-F1
#
_entry.id   AF-A0A4V2ALL9-F1
#
_cell.length_a   1.000
_cell.length_b   1.000
_cell.length_c   1.000
_cell.angle_alpha   90.00
_cell.angle_beta   90.00
_cell.angle_gamma   90.00
#
_symmetry.space_group_name_H-M   'P 1'
#
loop_
_entity.id
_entity.type
_entity.pdbx_description
1 polymer ?
#
loop_
_entity_poly.entity_id
_entity_poly.type
_entity_poly.pdbx_seq_one_letter_code
_entity_poly.pdbx_strand_id
1 'polypeptide(L)'
;YVVQTDRRKELYDFLRTKEIYAQVHYIPVHLMPYYRQLGWKKGDFPLAEAYYERCLSLPMYPTLTHDEQTYVIDQLKQIPYLRDVKAAGYEITEAGKRLQPLLIDIEHLAGKPLLTVMLDNKEIFRETLETGRYQFEAPMAAVIKPATGVYQVLFDGQLIQQGKVNRKPSRRASYADYVDTKIGTAHSRWMIGPGPWMPFGMVKIGPDNQNDGWQAGYDPTFESVGAFSHVHEWTMGGLGMLPVNGPLKIKVGDQRSAPGEGYRSAIDKTTEEAPLGYYKVDLTDYNIKAELTATTRASFQRYTYPKGTDSRVMIDLQTPSEYKYKIPEVSLKKVSDRRIEGYSKQVAPDVWN
;
A
#
# COMPACT_ATOMS: atom_id res chain seq x y z
N TYR A 1 -1.89 15.98 19.74
CA TYR A 1 -2.80 17.16 19.70
C TYR A 1 -2.70 17.93 18.40
N VAL A 2 -1.56 17.92 17.69
CA VAL A 2 -1.45 18.60 16.39
C VAL A 2 -2.04 17.72 15.30
N VAL A 3 -2.98 18.26 14.53
CA VAL A 3 -3.57 17.63 13.34
C VAL A 3 -3.15 18.39 12.09
N GLN A 4 -3.15 17.74 10.92
CA GLN A 4 -2.91 18.36 9.63
C GLN A 4 -4.16 18.27 8.76
N THR A 5 -4.57 19.37 8.14
CA THR A 5 -5.70 19.43 7.21
C THR A 5 -5.52 20.57 6.21
N ASP A 6 -5.89 20.34 4.95
CA ASP A 6 -5.91 21.39 3.91
C ASP A 6 -7.00 22.46 4.19
N ARG A 7 -7.93 22.17 5.11
CA ARG A 7 -9.04 23.04 5.52
C ARG A 7 -8.84 23.63 6.90
N ARG A 8 -7.58 23.93 7.27
CA ARG A 8 -7.21 24.44 8.61
C ARG A 8 -8.10 25.57 9.11
N LYS A 9 -8.40 26.56 8.26
CA LYS A 9 -9.23 27.71 8.64
C LYS A 9 -10.67 27.29 8.96
N GLU A 10 -11.27 26.47 8.11
CA GLU A 10 -12.65 26.02 8.30
C GLU A 10 -12.79 25.15 9.55
N LEU A 11 -11.81 24.27 9.78
CA LEU A 11 -11.74 23.48 11.02
C LEU A 11 -11.59 24.39 12.25
N TYR A 12 -10.71 25.39 12.20
CA TYR A 12 -10.54 26.36 13.28
C TYR A 12 -11.84 27.11 13.59
N ASP A 13 -12.53 27.60 12.56
CA ASP A 13 -13.78 28.33 12.70
C ASP A 13 -14.89 27.41 13.25
N PHE A 14 -15.00 26.17 12.77
CA PHE A 14 -15.94 25.18 13.27
C PHE A 14 -15.71 24.87 14.75
N LEU A 15 -14.46 24.59 15.15
CA LEU A 15 -14.13 24.29 16.55
C LEU A 15 -14.49 25.47 17.46
N ARG A 16 -14.28 26.72 17.01
CA ARG A 16 -14.74 27.91 17.73
C ARG A 16 -16.26 27.96 17.94
N THR A 17 -17.07 27.51 16.98
CA THR A 17 -18.54 27.45 17.16
C THR A 17 -18.98 26.45 18.21
N LYS A 18 -18.09 25.51 18.56
CA LYS A 18 -18.28 24.48 19.59
C LYS A 18 -17.56 24.82 20.89
N GLU A 19 -17.08 26.06 21.05
CA GLU A 19 -16.30 26.51 22.20
C GLU A 19 -15.00 25.72 22.41
N ILE A 20 -14.47 25.12 21.34
CA ILE A 20 -13.18 24.41 21.32
C ILE A 20 -12.12 25.36 20.74
N TYR A 21 -11.20 25.83 21.60
CA TYR A 21 -10.19 26.81 21.20
C TYR A 21 -8.89 26.16 20.73
N ALA A 22 -8.81 25.89 19.43
CA ALA A 22 -7.59 25.44 18.79
C ALA A 22 -6.54 26.57 18.63
N GLN A 23 -5.28 26.20 18.41
CA GLN A 23 -4.19 27.15 18.15
C GLN A 23 -3.49 26.88 16.81
N VAL A 24 -3.01 27.95 16.17
CA VAL A 24 -2.14 27.86 14.99
C VAL A 24 -0.69 27.86 15.46
N HIS A 25 0.14 26.99 14.90
CA HIS A 25 1.57 26.92 15.24
C HIS A 25 2.34 28.17 14.79
N TYR A 26 3.60 28.25 15.21
CA TYR A 26 4.51 29.29 14.76
C TYR A 26 4.74 29.26 13.25
N ILE A 27 4.74 30.44 12.64
CA ILE A 27 5.12 30.65 11.24
C ILE A 27 6.55 30.08 11.03
N PRO A 28 6.84 29.42 9.88
CA PRO A 28 8.18 28.94 9.56
C PRO A 28 9.23 30.05 9.78
N VAL A 29 10.33 29.69 10.45
CA VAL A 29 11.32 30.66 10.96
C VAL A 29 11.83 31.58 9.86
N HIS A 30 12.09 31.05 8.66
CA HIS A 30 12.58 31.81 7.51
C HIS A 30 11.59 32.87 7.01
N LEU A 31 10.29 32.74 7.34
CA LEU A 31 9.25 33.71 7.02
C LEU A 31 9.02 34.74 8.12
N MET A 32 9.68 34.64 9.28
CA MET A 32 9.57 35.68 10.30
C MET A 32 10.25 37.00 9.85
N PRO A 33 9.79 38.17 10.33
CA PRO A 33 10.24 39.47 9.82
C PRO A 33 11.77 39.66 9.78
N TYR A 34 12.47 39.21 10.83
CA TYR A 34 13.93 39.30 10.92
C TYR A 34 14.63 38.51 9.81
N TYR A 35 14.24 37.26 9.58
CA TYR A 35 14.89 36.39 8.60
C TYR A 35 14.57 36.80 7.15
N ARG A 36 13.40 37.39 6.89
CA ARG A 36 13.12 37.98 5.57
C ARG A 36 14.09 39.10 5.19
N GLN A 37 14.60 39.86 6.17
CA GLN A 37 15.60 40.90 5.92
C GLN A 37 16.97 40.31 5.51
N LEU A 38 17.24 39.04 5.85
CA LEU A 38 18.44 38.32 5.44
C LEU A 38 18.33 37.71 4.03
N GLY A 39 17.20 37.94 3.33
CA GLY A 39 16.98 37.48 1.95
C GLY A 39 16.11 36.23 1.81
N TRP A 40 15.66 35.63 2.92
CA TRP A 40 14.77 34.47 2.89
C TRP A 40 13.34 34.85 2.45
N LYS A 41 12.71 34.00 1.65
CA LYS A 41 11.39 34.22 1.06
C LYS A 41 10.54 32.96 1.03
N LYS A 42 9.25 33.15 0.74
CA LYS A 42 8.31 32.06 0.50
C LYS A 42 8.81 31.21 -0.69
N GLY A 43 8.81 29.90 -0.52
CA GLY A 43 9.31 28.93 -1.50
C GLY A 43 10.71 28.39 -1.20
N ASP A 44 11.47 29.00 -0.28
CA ASP A 44 12.82 28.52 0.06
C ASP A 44 12.77 27.19 0.86
N PHE A 45 11.71 27.01 1.67
CA PHE A 45 11.48 25.78 2.45
C PHE A 45 10.04 25.26 2.26
N PRO A 46 9.71 24.70 1.09
CA PRO A 46 8.34 24.36 0.71
C PRO A 46 7.70 23.32 1.64
N LEU A 47 8.46 22.39 2.20
CA LEU A 47 7.95 21.39 3.14
C LEU A 47 7.54 22.01 4.48
N ALA A 48 8.32 22.94 5.01
CA ALA A 48 8.01 23.64 6.25
C ALA A 48 6.79 24.56 6.08
N GLU A 49 6.71 25.24 4.93
CA GLU A 49 5.57 26.07 4.56
C GLU A 49 4.29 25.23 4.40
N ALA A 50 4.36 24.11 3.68
CA ALA A 50 3.23 23.21 3.48
C ALA A 50 2.77 22.57 4.81
N TYR A 51 3.68 22.27 5.73
CA TYR A 51 3.31 21.80 7.07
C TYR A 51 2.56 22.90 7.84
N TYR A 52 3.12 24.11 7.90
CA TYR A 52 2.51 25.24 8.61
C TYR A 52 1.11 25.58 8.09
N GLU A 53 0.91 25.60 6.77
CA GLU A 53 -0.38 25.91 6.14
C GLU A 53 -1.49 24.93 6.56
N ARG A 54 -1.13 23.70 6.97
CA ARG A 54 -2.06 22.61 7.27
C ARG A 54 -2.17 22.27 8.76
N CYS A 55 -1.20 22.65 9.59
CA CYS A 55 -1.18 22.22 10.99
C CYS A 55 -2.13 23.03 11.89
N LEU A 56 -2.83 22.33 12.79
CA LEU A 56 -3.68 22.91 13.83
C LEU A 56 -3.49 22.18 15.16
N SER A 57 -3.26 22.92 16.24
CA SER A 57 -3.17 22.37 17.59
C SER A 57 -4.54 22.30 18.24
N LEU A 58 -5.00 21.09 18.55
CA LEU A 58 -6.18 20.87 19.38
C LEU A 58 -5.87 21.19 20.86
N PRO A 59 -6.89 21.55 21.68
CA PRO A 59 -6.68 21.79 23.10
C PRO A 59 -6.05 20.59 23.81
N MET A 60 -4.99 20.87 24.58
CA MET A 60 -4.32 19.88 25.40
C MET A 60 -3.70 20.61 26.59
N TYR A 61 -4.24 20.39 27.78
CA TYR A 61 -3.74 20.96 29.03
C TYR A 61 -4.05 20.02 30.21
N PRO A 62 -3.28 20.07 31.32
CA PRO A 62 -3.36 19.06 32.39
C PRO A 62 -4.73 18.93 33.07
N THR A 63 -5.55 19.98 33.05
CA THR A 63 -6.89 20.00 33.65
C THR A 63 -8.02 19.58 32.70
N LEU A 64 -7.69 19.20 31.46
CA LEU A 64 -8.68 18.76 30.47
C LEU A 64 -9.22 17.37 30.86
N THR A 65 -10.47 17.32 31.29
CA THR A 65 -11.13 16.10 31.77
C THR A 65 -11.35 15.08 30.65
N HIS A 66 -11.63 13.83 31.02
CA HIS A 66 -11.93 12.78 30.03
C HIS A 66 -13.21 13.08 29.23
N ASP A 67 -14.20 13.71 29.87
CA ASP A 67 -15.45 14.10 29.20
C ASP A 67 -15.23 15.23 28.19
N GLU A 68 -14.41 16.22 28.52
CA GLU A 68 -14.03 17.29 27.58
C GLU A 68 -13.19 16.75 26.42
N GLN A 69 -12.28 15.80 26.68
CA GLN A 69 -11.54 15.11 25.62
C GLN A 69 -12.49 14.37 24.69
N THR A 70 -13.46 13.64 25.24
CA THR A 70 -14.49 12.92 24.48
C THR A 70 -15.32 13.89 23.65
N TYR A 71 -15.73 15.02 24.23
CA TYR A 71 -16.44 16.07 23.51
C TYR A 71 -15.65 16.60 22.31
N VAL A 72 -14.35 16.94 22.48
CA VAL A 72 -13.49 17.38 21.38
C VAL A 72 -13.41 16.32 20.28
N ILE A 73 -13.20 15.06 20.67
CA ILE A 73 -13.15 13.93 19.74
C ILE A 73 -14.47 13.82 18.95
N ASP A 74 -15.61 13.89 19.63
CA ASP A 74 -16.91 13.72 19.00
C ASP A 74 -17.29 14.89 18.09
N GLN A 75 -16.87 16.12 18.39
CA GLN A 75 -17.03 17.23 17.44
C GLN A 75 -16.16 17.04 16.19
N LEU A 76 -14.93 16.53 16.33
CA LEU A 76 -14.06 16.26 15.19
C LEU A 76 -14.60 15.14 14.30
N LYS A 77 -15.20 14.10 14.89
CA LYS A 77 -15.81 12.98 14.14
C LYS A 77 -17.01 13.39 13.28
N GLN A 78 -17.65 14.53 13.56
CA GLN A 78 -18.77 15.03 12.75
C GLN A 78 -18.33 15.60 11.40
N ILE A 79 -17.05 15.93 11.23
CA ILE A 79 -16.53 16.47 9.98
C ILE A 79 -16.05 15.30 9.12
N PRO A 80 -16.68 15.02 7.97
CA PRO A 80 -16.18 13.97 7.11
C PRO A 80 -14.88 14.42 6.46
N TYR A 81 -13.90 13.52 6.45
CA TYR A 81 -12.55 13.81 6.01
C TYR A 81 -12.34 13.33 4.58
N LEU A 82 -12.22 14.28 3.64
CA LEU A 82 -11.87 14.01 2.26
C LEU A 82 -10.35 13.85 2.15
N ARG A 83 -9.90 12.65 1.79
CA ARG A 83 -8.48 12.28 1.75
C ARG A 83 -7.84 12.57 0.40
N ASP A 84 -8.55 12.27 -0.69
CA ASP A 84 -8.07 12.45 -2.07
C ASP A 84 -9.24 12.60 -3.04
N VAL A 85 -9.04 13.42 -4.07
CA VAL A 85 -9.95 13.54 -5.22
C VAL A 85 -9.14 13.60 -6.50
N LYS A 86 -9.30 12.60 -7.37
CA LYS A 86 -8.56 12.54 -8.64
C LYS A 86 -9.32 11.82 -9.73
N ALA A 87 -9.03 12.17 -10.99
CA ALA A 87 -9.50 11.36 -12.11
C ALA A 87 -8.87 9.97 -12.05
N ALA A 88 -9.69 8.93 -12.25
CA ALA A 88 -9.20 7.57 -12.44
C ALA A 88 -8.26 7.52 -13.65
N GLY A 89 -7.19 6.73 -13.53
CA GLY A 89 -6.28 6.42 -14.64
C GLY A 89 -6.86 5.43 -15.65
N TYR A 90 -8.15 5.14 -15.54
CA TYR A 90 -8.88 4.15 -16.32
C TYR A 90 -10.30 4.62 -16.62
N GLU A 91 -10.95 3.91 -17.53
CA GLU A 91 -12.34 4.10 -17.88
C GLU A 91 -13.14 2.83 -17.62
N ILE A 92 -14.40 3.00 -17.22
CA ILE A 92 -15.35 1.91 -17.02
C ILE A 92 -16.48 2.00 -18.05
N THR A 93 -17.25 0.92 -18.16
CA THR A 93 -18.46 0.88 -18.98
C THR A 93 -19.65 0.59 -18.08
N GLU A 94 -20.58 1.53 -18.00
CA GLU A 94 -21.79 1.44 -17.19
C GLU A 94 -22.98 1.85 -18.05
N ALA A 95 -24.04 1.03 -18.06
CA ALA A 95 -25.23 1.23 -18.90
C ALA A 95 -24.90 1.58 -20.37
N GLY A 96 -23.87 0.95 -20.94
CA GLY A 96 -23.42 1.16 -22.33
C GLY A 96 -22.64 2.46 -22.58
N LYS A 97 -22.40 3.28 -21.55
CA LYS A 97 -21.63 4.54 -21.65
C LYS A 97 -20.21 4.34 -21.16
N ARG A 98 -19.24 5.00 -21.83
CA ARG A 98 -17.85 5.08 -21.36
C ARG A 98 -17.71 6.22 -20.37
N LEU A 99 -17.21 5.89 -19.19
CA LEU A 99 -17.05 6.83 -18.09
C LEU A 99 -15.59 6.81 -17.61
N GLN A 100 -15.06 7.97 -17.25
CA GLN A 100 -13.83 8.09 -16.49
C GLN A 100 -14.22 8.48 -15.06
N PRO A 101 -14.14 7.57 -14.07
CA PRO A 101 -14.51 7.91 -12.71
C PRO A 101 -13.69 9.06 -12.13
N LEU A 102 -14.33 9.88 -11.32
CA LEU A 102 -13.68 10.74 -10.34
C LEU A 102 -13.60 9.93 -9.05
N LEU A 103 -12.39 9.55 -8.64
CA LEU A 103 -12.14 8.82 -7.41
C LEU A 103 -12.24 9.78 -6.23
N ILE A 104 -13.07 9.43 -5.26
CA ILE A 104 -13.32 10.20 -4.05
C ILE A 104 -12.96 9.31 -2.84
N ASP A 105 -11.81 9.53 -2.21
CA ASP A 105 -11.38 8.82 -0.99
C ASP A 105 -11.85 9.63 0.23
N ILE A 106 -12.79 9.07 0.99
CA ILE A 106 -13.40 9.71 2.16
C ILE A 106 -13.29 8.80 3.37
N GLU A 107 -13.04 9.41 4.52
CA GLU A 107 -13.13 8.78 5.82
C GLU A 107 -14.17 9.53 6.66
N HIS A 108 -15.22 8.81 7.06
CA HIS A 108 -16.33 9.35 7.81
C HIS A 108 -16.46 8.65 9.16
N LEU A 109 -16.52 9.43 10.25
CA LEU A 109 -16.33 8.90 11.60
C LEU A 109 -17.60 8.86 12.45
N ALA A 110 -18.64 9.64 12.12
CA ALA A 110 -19.90 9.64 12.88
C ALA A 110 -21.08 10.30 12.13
N GLY A 111 -22.30 9.77 12.29
CA GLY A 111 -23.50 10.29 11.63
C GLY A 111 -23.69 9.73 10.22
N LYS A 112 -24.69 10.23 9.50
CA LYS A 112 -25.05 9.77 8.15
C LYS A 112 -25.23 10.92 7.14
N PRO A 113 -24.17 11.69 6.85
CA PRO A 113 -24.27 12.83 5.94
C PRO A 113 -24.50 12.36 4.51
N LEU A 114 -25.23 13.17 3.76
CA LEU A 114 -25.41 12.99 2.32
C LEU A 114 -24.19 13.54 1.58
N LEU A 115 -23.40 12.66 0.97
CA LEU A 115 -22.35 13.01 0.02
C LEU A 115 -22.99 13.40 -1.31
N THR A 116 -22.61 14.54 -1.86
CA THR A 116 -22.94 14.95 -3.23
C THR A 116 -21.67 15.38 -3.96
N VAL A 117 -21.49 14.91 -5.19
CA VAL A 117 -20.36 15.29 -6.04
C VAL A 117 -20.90 15.94 -7.31
N MET A 118 -20.39 17.14 -7.59
CA MET A 118 -20.73 17.92 -8.77
C MET A 118 -19.52 17.99 -9.70
N LEU A 119 -19.78 18.02 -11.00
CA LEU A 119 -18.82 18.35 -12.05
C LEU A 119 -19.41 19.43 -12.95
N ASP A 120 -18.73 20.55 -13.10
CA ASP A 120 -19.16 21.69 -13.91
C ASP A 120 -20.61 22.13 -13.57
N ASN A 121 -20.91 22.21 -12.26
CA ASN A 121 -22.22 22.52 -11.66
C ASN A 121 -23.35 21.51 -11.95
N LYS A 122 -23.02 20.30 -12.43
CA LYS A 122 -23.98 19.20 -12.58
C LYS A 122 -23.67 18.10 -11.57
N GLU A 123 -24.70 17.60 -10.91
CA GLU A 123 -24.56 16.44 -10.04
C GLU A 123 -24.18 15.21 -10.86
N ILE A 124 -23.13 14.53 -10.42
CA ILE A 124 -22.66 13.28 -11.03
C ILE A 124 -22.77 12.10 -10.07
N PHE A 125 -22.81 12.33 -8.77
CA PHE A 125 -22.84 11.27 -7.77
C PHE A 125 -23.49 11.76 -6.48
N ARG A 126 -24.22 10.87 -5.82
CA ARG A 126 -24.85 11.10 -4.52
C ARG A 126 -24.95 9.79 -3.75
N GLU A 127 -24.57 9.81 -2.48
CA GLU A 127 -24.66 8.63 -1.60
C GLU A 127 -24.82 9.06 -0.13
N THR A 128 -25.53 8.27 0.67
CA THR A 128 -25.57 8.49 2.13
C THR A 128 -24.43 7.74 2.79
N LEU A 129 -23.55 8.45 3.50
CA LEU A 129 -22.41 7.81 4.14
C LEU A 129 -22.82 7.11 5.43
N GLU A 130 -22.20 5.97 5.73
CA GLU A 130 -22.15 5.41 7.06
C GLU A 130 -20.75 5.60 7.66
N THR A 131 -20.55 5.21 8.91
CA THR A 131 -19.22 5.30 9.54
C THR A 131 -18.27 4.31 8.87
N GLY A 132 -17.17 4.81 8.32
CA GLY A 132 -16.19 4.00 7.61
C GLY A 132 -15.33 4.81 6.64
N ARG A 133 -14.44 4.09 5.95
CA ARG A 133 -13.67 4.63 4.83
C ARG A 133 -14.23 4.12 3.52
N TYR A 134 -14.38 5.00 2.56
CA TYR A 134 -14.95 4.73 1.24
C TYR A 134 -14.01 5.26 0.16
N GLN A 135 -13.98 4.55 -0.96
CA GLN A 135 -13.45 5.05 -2.21
C GLN A 135 -14.55 4.98 -3.27
N PHE A 136 -15.21 6.10 -3.53
CA PHE A 136 -16.30 6.16 -4.50
C PHE A 136 -15.79 6.44 -5.90
N GLU A 137 -16.50 5.90 -6.88
CA GLU A 137 -16.34 6.17 -8.31
C GLU A 137 -17.47 7.09 -8.79
N ALA A 138 -17.27 8.40 -8.73
CA ALA A 138 -18.26 9.35 -9.24
C ALA A 138 -18.18 9.43 -10.78
N PRO A 139 -19.25 9.10 -11.53
CA PRO A 139 -19.16 8.91 -12.98
C PRO A 139 -18.98 10.23 -13.73
N MET A 140 -17.86 10.39 -14.43
CA MET A 140 -17.68 11.47 -15.43
C MET A 140 -17.71 10.88 -16.84
N ALA A 141 -18.24 11.61 -17.81
CA ALA A 141 -18.14 11.21 -19.21
C ALA A 141 -16.65 11.07 -19.64
N ALA A 142 -16.30 9.96 -20.27
CA ALA A 142 -14.97 9.78 -20.85
C ALA A 142 -14.73 10.79 -21.98
N VAL A 143 -13.48 11.20 -22.14
CA VAL A 143 -13.10 12.24 -23.12
C VAL A 143 -12.24 11.65 -24.23
N ILE A 144 -12.42 12.15 -25.46
CA ILE A 144 -11.59 11.77 -26.62
C ILE A 144 -10.33 12.66 -26.71
N LYS A 145 -10.42 13.89 -26.21
CA LYS A 145 -9.30 14.84 -26.09
C LYS A 145 -9.17 15.28 -24.64
N PRO A 146 -7.96 15.58 -24.14
CA PRO A 146 -7.77 16.08 -22.79
C PRO A 146 -8.68 17.28 -22.50
N ALA A 147 -9.28 17.29 -21.31
CA ALA A 147 -10.20 18.35 -20.89
C ALA A 147 -10.09 18.57 -19.38
N THR A 148 -10.26 19.82 -18.95
CA THR A 148 -10.33 20.16 -17.52
C THR A 148 -11.77 20.44 -17.14
N GLY A 149 -12.20 19.92 -16.00
CA GLY A 149 -13.48 20.26 -15.37
C GLY A 149 -13.27 20.79 -13.96
N VAL A 150 -14.31 21.37 -13.37
CA VAL A 150 -14.32 21.81 -11.97
C VAL A 150 -15.22 20.88 -11.17
N TYR A 151 -14.66 20.21 -10.17
CA TYR A 151 -15.43 19.37 -9.26
C TYR A 151 -15.78 20.13 -7.98
N GLN A 152 -16.89 19.74 -7.36
CA GLN A 152 -17.26 20.15 -6.01
C GLN A 152 -17.71 18.91 -5.23
N VAL A 153 -17.25 18.78 -3.99
CA VAL A 153 -17.69 17.76 -3.05
C VAL A 153 -18.44 18.46 -1.92
N LEU A 154 -19.65 17.98 -1.63
CA LEU A 154 -20.53 18.55 -0.63
C LEU A 154 -20.97 17.46 0.37
N PHE A 155 -21.10 17.84 1.64
CA PHE A 155 -21.77 17.04 2.68
C PHE A 155 -23.00 17.81 3.17
N ASP A 156 -24.17 17.19 3.10
CA ASP A 156 -25.45 17.80 3.49
C ASP A 156 -25.70 19.18 2.84
N GLY A 157 -25.26 19.32 1.58
CA GLY A 157 -25.36 20.56 0.80
C GLY A 157 -24.32 21.63 1.14
N GLN A 158 -23.48 21.43 2.17
CA GLN A 158 -22.36 22.30 2.48
C GLN A 158 -21.16 21.94 1.60
N LEU A 159 -20.56 22.93 0.93
CA LEU A 159 -19.34 22.73 0.15
C LEU A 159 -18.16 22.38 1.07
N ILE A 160 -17.46 21.31 0.72
CA ILE A 160 -16.34 20.74 1.50
C ILE A 160 -15.04 20.97 0.77
N GLN A 161 -15.04 20.70 -0.54
CA GLN A 161 -13.87 20.93 -1.37
C GLN A 161 -14.32 21.24 -2.79
N GLN A 162 -13.57 22.11 -3.46
CA GLN A 162 -13.63 22.24 -4.91
C GLN A 162 -12.24 22.20 -5.50
N GLY A 163 -12.13 21.75 -6.74
CA GLY A 163 -10.86 21.74 -7.44
C GLY A 163 -11.02 21.53 -8.93
N LYS A 164 -9.90 21.51 -9.64
CA LYS A 164 -9.86 21.16 -11.06
C LYS A 164 -9.53 19.69 -11.19
N VAL A 165 -10.20 19.02 -12.12
CA VAL A 165 -9.88 17.65 -12.53
C VAL A 165 -9.46 17.64 -13.99
N ASN A 166 -8.29 17.07 -14.26
CA ASN A 166 -7.80 16.86 -15.61
C ASN A 166 -8.20 15.47 -16.09
N ARG A 167 -8.98 15.43 -17.17
CA ARG A 167 -9.49 14.23 -17.81
C ARG A 167 -8.70 13.97 -19.09
N LYS A 168 -8.43 12.71 -19.38
CA LYS A 168 -7.72 12.29 -20.59
C LYS A 168 -8.21 10.91 -21.01
N PRO A 169 -8.16 10.58 -22.32
CA PRO A 169 -8.43 9.23 -22.78
C PRO A 169 -7.58 8.23 -21.98
N SER A 170 -8.23 7.24 -21.40
CA SER A 170 -7.56 6.26 -20.52
C SER A 170 -7.92 4.83 -20.93
N ARG A 171 -7.12 3.86 -20.49
CA ARG A 171 -7.38 2.44 -20.80
C ARG A 171 -8.69 2.01 -20.15
N ARG A 172 -9.40 1.07 -20.78
CA ARG A 172 -10.57 0.46 -20.16
C ARG A 172 -10.12 -0.46 -19.02
N ALA A 173 -10.68 -0.27 -17.83
CA ALA A 173 -10.49 -1.18 -16.71
C ALA A 173 -11.30 -2.47 -16.90
N SER A 174 -10.78 -3.53 -16.30
CA SER A 174 -11.46 -4.80 -16.08
C SER A 174 -11.63 -5.02 -14.58
N TYR A 175 -12.44 -6.00 -14.17
CA TYR A 175 -12.57 -6.33 -12.73
C TYR A 175 -11.24 -6.72 -12.08
N ALA A 176 -10.28 -7.22 -12.86
CA ALA A 176 -8.93 -7.52 -12.39
C ALA A 176 -8.18 -6.27 -11.90
N ASP A 177 -8.50 -5.08 -12.42
CA ASP A 177 -7.82 -3.84 -12.03
C ASP A 177 -8.22 -3.33 -10.64
N TYR A 178 -9.31 -3.85 -10.06
CA TYR A 178 -9.76 -3.51 -8.71
C TYR A 178 -9.09 -4.36 -7.62
N VAL A 179 -8.40 -5.44 -8.01
CA VAL A 179 -7.82 -6.37 -7.04
C VAL A 179 -6.44 -5.88 -6.61
N ASP A 180 -6.32 -5.58 -5.33
CA ASP A 180 -5.02 -5.37 -4.67
C ASP A 180 -4.66 -6.62 -3.86
N THR A 181 -3.66 -7.36 -4.34
CA THR A 181 -3.20 -8.61 -3.74
C THR A 181 -2.49 -8.40 -2.39
N LYS A 182 -2.14 -7.16 -2.03
CA LYS A 182 -1.52 -6.84 -0.75
C LYS A 182 -2.55 -6.60 0.35
N ILE A 183 -3.82 -6.37 0.02
CA ILE A 183 -4.87 -6.14 1.03
C ILE A 183 -5.01 -7.39 1.91
N GLY A 184 -4.95 -7.19 3.21
CA GLY A 184 -5.10 -8.26 4.19
C GLY A 184 -3.86 -9.15 4.37
N THR A 185 -2.72 -8.79 3.78
CA THR A 185 -1.44 -9.50 3.97
C THR A 185 -0.70 -9.12 5.26
N ALA A 186 -1.08 -8.03 5.92
CA ALA A 186 -0.52 -7.67 7.22
C ALA A 186 -1.14 -8.52 8.33
N HIS A 187 -0.31 -9.01 9.24
CA HIS A 187 -0.76 -9.87 10.35
C HIS A 187 -1.61 -11.07 9.89
N SER A 188 -1.33 -11.61 8.70
CA SER A 188 -2.10 -12.71 8.11
C SER A 188 -1.39 -14.04 8.23
N ARG A 189 -2.11 -15.14 7.98
CA ARG A 189 -1.52 -16.47 7.81
C ARG A 189 -0.81 -16.60 6.47
N TRP A 190 0.04 -17.62 6.37
CA TRP A 190 0.84 -18.00 5.19
C TRP A 190 0.03 -18.15 3.88
N MET A 191 -1.29 -18.31 3.96
CA MET A 191 -2.19 -18.53 2.83
C MET A 191 -2.60 -17.25 2.08
N ILE A 192 -2.22 -16.07 2.58
CA ILE A 192 -2.54 -14.77 1.98
C ILE A 192 -1.22 -14.09 1.66
N GLY A 193 -1.03 -13.68 0.41
CA GLY A 193 0.22 -13.07 -0.02
C GLY A 193 0.11 -12.39 -1.37
N PRO A 194 1.07 -11.51 -1.71
CA PRO A 194 1.08 -10.72 -2.94
C PRO A 194 1.57 -11.50 -4.18
N GLY A 195 1.65 -12.83 -4.06
CA GLY A 195 2.18 -13.68 -5.11
C GLY A 195 1.25 -13.77 -6.33
N PRO A 196 1.80 -13.99 -7.54
CA PRO A 196 1.01 -14.08 -8.77
C PRO A 196 0.27 -15.41 -8.90
N TRP A 197 -0.76 -15.64 -8.08
CA TRP A 197 -1.45 -16.93 -8.02
C TRP A 197 -2.62 -16.98 -9.00
N MET A 198 -2.72 -18.08 -9.76
CA MET A 198 -3.88 -18.34 -10.60
C MET A 198 -5.07 -18.82 -9.74
N PRO A 199 -6.33 -18.53 -10.13
CA PRO A 199 -7.49 -19.11 -9.49
C PRO A 199 -7.38 -20.64 -9.43
N PHE A 200 -7.46 -21.22 -8.23
CA PHE A 200 -7.33 -22.67 -7.99
C PHE A 200 -6.01 -23.28 -8.50
N GLY A 201 -4.94 -22.49 -8.55
CA GLY A 201 -3.61 -22.95 -8.95
C GLY A 201 -2.93 -23.82 -7.89
N MET A 202 -2.16 -24.81 -8.35
CA MET A 202 -1.26 -25.63 -7.54
C MET A 202 0.01 -24.85 -7.15
N VAL A 203 0.53 -24.02 -8.05
CA VAL A 203 1.69 -23.18 -7.77
C VAL A 203 1.23 -21.84 -7.23
N LYS A 204 1.73 -21.53 -6.04
CA LYS A 204 1.53 -20.27 -5.37
C LYS A 204 2.89 -19.62 -5.14
N ILE A 205 3.52 -19.14 -6.21
CA ILE A 205 4.81 -18.47 -6.05
C ILE A 205 4.63 -17.10 -5.39
N GLY A 206 5.47 -16.72 -4.44
CA GLY A 206 5.39 -15.43 -3.75
C GLY A 206 6.60 -15.15 -2.86
N PRO A 207 6.78 -13.90 -2.41
CA PRO A 207 7.86 -13.54 -1.48
C PRO A 207 7.61 -14.05 -0.06
N ASP A 208 8.64 -14.64 0.54
CA ASP A 208 8.69 -14.98 1.96
C ASP A 208 9.58 -13.95 2.68
N ASN A 209 9.03 -13.18 3.60
CA ASN A 209 9.78 -12.18 4.35
C ASN A 209 9.79 -12.36 5.87
N GLN A 210 9.02 -13.30 6.40
CA GLN A 210 8.99 -13.62 7.84
C GLN A 210 9.78 -14.89 8.17
N ASN A 211 10.18 -15.00 9.43
CA ASN A 211 10.70 -16.24 10.02
C ASN A 211 9.55 -17.22 10.29
N ASP A 212 9.90 -18.42 10.75
CA ASP A 212 8.95 -19.43 11.20
C ASP A 212 8.01 -18.92 12.30
N GLY A 213 6.76 -19.36 12.25
CA GLY A 213 5.79 -19.14 13.31
C GLY A 213 4.43 -18.65 12.84
N TRP A 214 3.54 -18.37 13.79
CA TRP A 214 2.24 -17.80 13.47
C TRP A 214 2.41 -16.50 12.69
N GLN A 215 1.71 -16.40 11.55
CA GLN A 215 1.85 -15.33 10.54
C GLN A 215 3.08 -15.39 9.66
N ALA A 216 3.86 -16.48 9.64
CA ALA A 216 4.93 -16.62 8.66
C ALA A 216 4.38 -16.45 7.23
N GLY A 217 5.24 -16.02 6.31
CA GLY A 217 4.92 -15.84 4.90
C GLY A 217 5.36 -14.45 4.49
N TYR A 218 4.37 -13.63 4.16
CA TYR A 218 4.57 -12.26 3.78
C TYR A 218 3.81 -11.32 4.71
N ASP A 219 4.50 -10.32 5.23
CA ASP A 219 3.90 -9.15 5.87
C ASP A 219 4.50 -7.87 5.26
N PRO A 220 3.65 -6.90 4.85
CA PRO A 220 4.10 -5.71 4.15
C PRO A 220 5.03 -4.81 4.98
N THR A 221 5.09 -4.98 6.31
CA THR A 221 5.96 -4.20 7.20
C THR A 221 7.42 -4.63 7.18
N PHE A 222 7.75 -5.82 6.66
CA PHE A 222 9.14 -6.24 6.51
C PHE A 222 9.71 -5.81 5.15
N GLU A 223 10.84 -5.11 5.20
CA GLU A 223 11.58 -4.57 4.05
C GLU A 223 12.73 -5.47 3.62
N SER A 224 12.54 -6.79 3.75
CA SER A 224 13.49 -7.79 3.27
C SER A 224 12.75 -8.99 2.69
N VAL A 225 13.42 -9.82 1.89
CA VAL A 225 12.90 -11.08 1.37
C VAL A 225 13.93 -12.16 1.61
N GLY A 226 13.49 -13.27 2.22
CA GLY A 226 14.29 -14.47 2.45
C GLY A 226 14.29 -15.38 1.23
N ALA A 227 13.14 -15.60 0.60
CA ALA A 227 13.03 -16.43 -0.60
C ALA A 227 11.76 -16.08 -1.39
N PHE A 228 11.65 -16.66 -2.59
CA PHE A 228 10.39 -16.78 -3.32
C PHE A 228 9.97 -18.26 -3.33
N SER A 229 9.05 -18.66 -2.46
CA SER A 229 8.60 -20.05 -2.36
C SER A 229 7.39 -20.34 -3.25
N HIS A 230 7.19 -21.61 -3.62
CA HIS A 230 6.14 -22.02 -4.58
C HIS A 230 4.89 -22.58 -3.92
N VAL A 231 4.94 -22.89 -2.63
CA VAL A 231 3.86 -23.54 -1.89
C VAL A 231 3.45 -22.63 -0.74
N HIS A 232 2.21 -22.15 -0.80
CA HIS A 232 1.63 -21.30 0.24
C HIS A 232 0.24 -21.78 0.66
N GLU A 233 0.19 -22.75 1.57
CA GLU A 233 -1.07 -23.29 2.08
C GLU A 233 -1.05 -23.60 3.57
N TRP A 234 -2.25 -23.85 4.12
CA TRP A 234 -2.40 -24.33 5.48
C TRP A 234 -1.51 -25.56 5.69
N THR A 235 -0.58 -25.48 6.65
CA THR A 235 0.39 -26.54 7.02
C THR A 235 1.41 -26.93 5.94
N MET A 236 1.46 -26.25 4.79
CA MET A 236 2.35 -26.58 3.68
C MET A 236 3.17 -25.37 3.24
N GLY A 237 4.46 -25.56 3.05
CA GLY A 237 5.39 -24.54 2.57
C GLY A 237 6.57 -25.16 1.84
N GLY A 238 7.31 -24.36 1.08
CA GLY A 238 8.59 -24.80 0.53
C GLY A 238 8.78 -24.55 -0.96
N LEU A 239 9.87 -25.14 -1.45
CA LEU A 239 10.48 -24.81 -2.75
C LEU A 239 10.76 -23.32 -2.86
N GLY A 240 11.63 -22.82 -1.98
CA GLY A 240 12.16 -21.46 -2.01
C GLY A 240 13.21 -21.29 -3.07
N MET A 241 13.16 -20.17 -3.78
CA MET A 241 14.21 -19.76 -4.71
C MET A 241 14.61 -18.32 -4.44
N LEU A 242 15.90 -18.02 -4.49
CA LEU A 242 16.38 -16.64 -4.37
C LEU A 242 17.54 -16.39 -5.32
N PRO A 243 17.49 -15.33 -6.16
CA PRO A 243 18.63 -14.91 -6.95
C PRO A 243 19.63 -14.18 -6.05
N VAL A 244 20.90 -14.57 -6.11
CA VAL A 244 21.97 -13.97 -5.32
C VAL A 244 23.22 -13.78 -6.17
N ASN A 245 24.12 -12.90 -5.72
CA ASN A 245 25.46 -12.81 -6.26
C ASN A 245 26.49 -12.57 -5.13
N GLY A 246 27.78 -12.66 -5.47
CA GLY A 246 28.85 -12.49 -4.50
C GLY A 246 29.11 -13.74 -3.64
N PRO A 247 29.55 -13.60 -2.38
CA PRO A 247 29.88 -14.73 -1.52
C PRO A 247 28.70 -15.67 -1.25
N LEU A 248 28.94 -16.99 -1.28
CA LEU A 248 27.91 -17.98 -0.99
C LEU A 248 27.53 -17.97 0.48
N LYS A 249 26.23 -17.83 0.76
CA LYS A 249 25.63 -17.96 2.09
C LYS A 249 24.54 -19.00 2.04
N ILE A 250 24.48 -19.85 3.07
CA ILE A 250 23.59 -21.03 3.11
C ILE A 250 22.56 -20.98 4.25
N LYS A 251 22.47 -19.84 4.95
CA LYS A 251 21.45 -19.57 5.96
C LYS A 251 20.65 -18.35 5.53
N VAL A 252 19.32 -18.39 5.70
CA VAL A 252 18.42 -17.28 5.33
C VAL A 252 18.84 -15.99 6.04
N GLY A 253 19.06 -16.06 7.35
CA GLY A 253 19.21 -14.89 8.22
C GLY A 253 17.85 -14.42 8.78
N ASP A 254 17.89 -13.64 9.85
CA ASP A 254 16.69 -13.17 10.55
C ASP A 254 15.94 -12.06 9.78
N GLN A 255 14.62 -12.03 9.89
CA GLN A 255 13.76 -11.01 9.25
C GLN A 255 14.01 -9.56 9.70
N ARG A 256 14.67 -9.35 10.85
CA ARG A 256 15.00 -8.04 11.44
C ARG A 256 16.50 -7.77 11.51
N SER A 257 17.34 -8.72 11.12
CA SER A 257 18.79 -8.55 11.21
C SER A 257 19.33 -7.55 10.21
N ALA A 258 20.53 -7.03 10.52
CA ALA A 258 21.30 -6.21 9.60
C ALA A 258 21.63 -7.00 8.30
N PRO A 259 21.77 -6.30 7.15
CA PRO A 259 22.25 -6.91 5.92
C PRO A 259 23.55 -7.67 6.16
N GLY A 260 23.67 -8.87 5.61
CA GLY A 260 24.93 -9.62 5.65
C GLY A 260 24.91 -10.93 6.43
N GLU A 261 24.03 -11.13 7.42
CA GLU A 261 24.01 -12.34 8.27
C GLU A 261 23.72 -13.62 7.48
N GLY A 262 22.84 -13.51 6.48
CA GLY A 262 22.42 -14.61 5.63
C GLY A 262 22.24 -14.16 4.19
N TYR A 263 21.59 -15.01 3.40
CA TYR A 263 21.30 -14.71 2.01
C TYR A 263 20.05 -13.87 1.79
N ARG A 264 19.22 -13.65 2.81
CA ARG A 264 18.12 -12.69 2.78
C ARG A 264 18.62 -11.36 2.23
N SER A 265 17.81 -10.73 1.39
CA SER A 265 18.08 -9.40 0.85
C SER A 265 17.12 -8.39 1.44
N ALA A 266 17.61 -7.21 1.81
CA ALA A 266 16.78 -6.03 1.89
C ALA A 266 16.09 -5.76 0.53
N ILE A 267 14.95 -5.08 0.55
CA ILE A 267 14.22 -4.68 -0.65
C ILE A 267 13.90 -3.18 -0.63
N ASP A 268 13.85 -2.57 -1.80
CA ASP A 268 13.27 -1.24 -1.94
C ASP A 268 11.75 -1.37 -2.07
N LYS A 269 11.01 -1.08 -0.99
CA LYS A 269 9.55 -1.14 -0.97
C LYS A 269 8.87 -0.23 -1.99
N THR A 270 9.54 0.84 -2.44
CA THR A 270 8.99 1.71 -3.50
C THR A 270 8.98 1.05 -4.88
N THR A 271 9.76 -0.02 -5.05
CA THR A 271 9.84 -0.82 -6.29
C THR A 271 8.91 -2.04 -6.29
N GLU A 272 8.28 -2.34 -5.14
CA GLU A 272 7.44 -3.52 -4.96
C GLU A 272 6.08 -3.35 -5.64
N GLU A 273 5.87 -4.13 -6.70
CA GLU A 273 4.63 -4.20 -7.46
C GLU A 273 4.04 -5.60 -7.38
N ALA A 274 2.73 -5.70 -7.11
CA ALA A 274 2.02 -6.98 -7.01
C ALA A 274 0.65 -6.95 -7.72
N PRO A 275 0.57 -6.54 -9.01
CA PRO A 275 -0.67 -6.62 -9.76
C PRO A 275 -1.11 -8.09 -9.93
N LEU A 276 -2.37 -8.32 -10.32
CA LEU A 276 -2.85 -9.67 -10.57
C LEU A 276 -1.97 -10.42 -11.59
N GLY A 277 -1.54 -11.62 -11.20
CA GLY A 277 -0.72 -12.50 -12.04
C GLY A 277 0.74 -12.07 -12.20
N TYR A 278 1.22 -11.04 -11.49
CA TYR A 278 2.62 -10.64 -11.54
C TYR A 278 3.13 -10.05 -10.22
N TYR A 279 4.39 -10.33 -9.88
CA TYR A 279 5.06 -9.70 -8.73
C TYR A 279 6.44 -9.21 -9.16
N LYS A 280 6.88 -8.06 -8.65
CA LYS A 280 8.19 -7.47 -8.91
C LYS A 280 8.73 -6.77 -7.67
N VAL A 281 10.02 -6.90 -7.42
CA VAL A 281 10.74 -6.10 -6.42
C VAL A 281 12.23 -6.03 -6.73
N ASP A 282 12.89 -4.95 -6.32
CA ASP A 282 14.35 -4.83 -6.35
C ASP A 282 14.98 -5.30 -5.02
N LEU A 283 15.89 -6.28 -5.11
CA LEU A 283 16.68 -6.85 -4.03
C LEU A 283 17.97 -6.02 -3.88
N THR A 284 18.01 -5.14 -2.89
CA THR A 284 19.02 -4.09 -2.78
C THR A 284 20.41 -4.61 -2.38
N ASP A 285 20.48 -5.66 -1.56
CA ASP A 285 21.76 -6.24 -1.11
C ASP A 285 22.54 -6.89 -2.27
N TYR A 286 21.84 -7.31 -3.32
CA TYR A 286 22.44 -7.93 -4.51
C TYR A 286 22.38 -7.07 -5.76
N ASN A 287 21.66 -5.93 -5.70
CA ASN A 287 21.31 -5.11 -6.86
C ASN A 287 20.65 -5.96 -7.98
N ILE A 288 19.72 -6.82 -7.60
CA ILE A 288 19.00 -7.73 -8.51
C ILE A 288 17.52 -7.34 -8.56
N LYS A 289 16.98 -7.22 -9.76
CA LYS A 289 15.52 -7.12 -9.96
C LYS A 289 14.91 -8.51 -10.09
N ALA A 290 13.89 -8.81 -9.29
CA ALA A 290 13.13 -10.04 -9.36
C ALA A 290 11.73 -9.80 -9.90
N GLU A 291 11.30 -10.66 -10.84
CA GLU A 291 9.98 -10.61 -11.46
C GLU A 291 9.41 -12.02 -11.55
N LEU A 292 8.17 -12.21 -11.10
CA LEU A 292 7.52 -13.51 -10.96
C LEU A 292 6.15 -13.51 -11.65
N THR A 293 5.78 -14.64 -12.26
CA THR A 293 4.41 -14.94 -12.68
C THR A 293 4.16 -16.44 -12.58
N ALA A 294 2.90 -16.87 -12.65
CA ALA A 294 2.57 -18.29 -12.61
C ALA A 294 1.40 -18.69 -13.52
N THR A 295 1.41 -19.96 -13.88
CA THR A 295 0.28 -20.71 -14.42
C THR A 295 -0.35 -21.53 -13.30
N THR A 296 -1.33 -22.37 -13.62
CA THR A 296 -1.93 -23.26 -12.62
C THR A 296 -0.96 -24.29 -12.02
N ARG A 297 0.17 -24.63 -12.68
CA ARG A 297 1.09 -25.70 -12.23
C ARG A 297 2.58 -25.41 -12.44
N ALA A 298 2.93 -24.20 -12.86
CA ALA A 298 4.32 -23.79 -13.09
C ALA A 298 4.47 -22.29 -12.81
N SER A 299 5.65 -21.87 -12.34
CA SER A 299 6.04 -20.46 -12.23
C SER A 299 7.02 -20.09 -13.34
N PHE A 300 7.09 -18.80 -13.66
CA PHE A 300 8.16 -18.22 -14.45
C PHE A 300 8.81 -17.11 -13.62
N GLN A 301 10.13 -17.09 -13.60
CA GLN A 301 10.91 -16.14 -12.81
C GLN A 301 11.95 -15.49 -13.74
N ARG A 302 12.01 -14.16 -13.71
CA ARG A 302 12.99 -13.37 -14.44
C ARG A 302 13.80 -12.57 -13.44
N TYR A 303 15.12 -12.71 -13.52
CA TYR A 303 16.06 -12.01 -12.65
C TYR A 303 17.02 -11.19 -13.50
N THR A 304 17.15 -9.90 -13.19
CA THR A 304 18.11 -9.01 -13.84
C THR A 304 19.27 -8.76 -12.90
N TYR A 305 20.45 -9.31 -13.24
CA TYR A 305 21.66 -9.22 -12.45
C TYR A 305 22.53 -8.01 -12.83
N PRO A 306 23.36 -7.50 -11.90
CA PRO A 306 24.41 -6.57 -12.25
C PRO A 306 25.50 -7.25 -13.10
N LYS A 307 26.27 -6.47 -13.86
CA LYS A 307 27.35 -6.99 -14.71
C LYS A 307 28.54 -7.47 -13.87
N GLY A 308 29.19 -8.56 -14.29
CA GLY A 308 30.51 -8.97 -13.78
C GLY A 308 30.50 -9.66 -12.41
N THR A 309 29.37 -10.21 -11.97
CA THR A 309 29.25 -10.89 -10.67
C THR A 309 29.09 -12.40 -10.78
N ASP A 310 29.46 -13.13 -9.74
CA ASP A 310 29.14 -14.54 -9.58
C ASP A 310 27.65 -14.74 -9.29
N SER A 311 26.84 -14.74 -10.34
CA SER A 311 25.38 -14.86 -10.25
C SER A 311 24.93 -16.30 -10.04
N ARG A 312 23.99 -16.49 -9.10
CA ARG A 312 23.42 -17.80 -8.76
C ARG A 312 21.93 -17.68 -8.51
N VAL A 313 21.19 -18.74 -8.79
CA VAL A 313 19.83 -18.93 -8.27
C VAL A 313 19.91 -20.04 -7.24
N MET A 314 19.59 -19.70 -6.00
CA MET A 314 19.57 -20.67 -4.91
C MET A 314 18.24 -21.39 -4.87
N ILE A 315 18.27 -22.64 -4.44
CA ILE A 315 17.08 -23.46 -4.14
C ILE A 315 17.19 -23.82 -2.67
N ASP A 316 16.25 -23.34 -1.87
CA ASP A 316 16.09 -23.69 -0.47
C ASP A 316 14.82 -24.53 -0.31
N LEU A 317 14.99 -25.78 0.12
CA LEU A 317 13.88 -26.70 0.31
C LEU A 317 13.33 -26.68 1.73
N GLN A 318 13.97 -25.92 2.63
CA GLN A 318 13.64 -25.74 4.05
C GLN A 318 13.36 -24.25 4.33
N THR A 319 12.45 -23.67 3.56
CA THR A 319 12.02 -22.28 3.76
C THR A 319 11.28 -22.14 5.08
N PRO A 320 11.33 -20.94 5.70
CA PRO A 320 10.49 -20.66 6.85
C PRO A 320 9.00 -20.90 6.54
N SER A 321 8.23 -21.37 7.50
CA SER A 321 6.79 -21.61 7.37
C SER A 321 6.05 -21.52 8.71
N GLU A 322 4.72 -21.43 8.68
CA GLU A 322 3.92 -21.33 9.92
C GLU A 322 4.11 -22.56 10.80
N TYR A 323 4.05 -23.74 10.18
CA TYR A 323 4.33 -25.02 10.82
C TYR A 323 5.67 -25.50 10.34
N LYS A 324 6.56 -25.83 11.29
CA LYS A 324 7.86 -26.39 10.95
C LYS A 324 7.69 -27.78 10.37
N TYR A 325 8.47 -28.07 9.33
CA TYR A 325 8.53 -29.39 8.71
C TYR A 325 9.97 -29.89 8.67
N LYS A 326 10.13 -31.21 8.63
CA LYS A 326 11.39 -31.90 8.40
C LYS A 326 11.41 -32.43 6.97
N ILE A 327 12.60 -32.55 6.38
CA ILE A 327 12.80 -33.14 5.06
C ILE A 327 13.53 -34.47 5.21
N PRO A 328 12.84 -35.59 5.49
CA PRO A 328 13.47 -36.91 5.58
C PRO A 328 14.13 -37.37 4.29
N GLU A 329 13.62 -36.97 3.14
CA GLU A 329 14.15 -37.38 1.84
C GLU A 329 14.15 -36.21 0.86
N VAL A 330 15.27 -36.04 0.16
CA VAL A 330 15.44 -35.04 -0.88
C VAL A 330 16.30 -35.60 -2.01
N SER A 331 15.97 -35.22 -3.23
CA SER A 331 16.81 -35.49 -4.40
C SER A 331 16.80 -34.27 -5.31
N LEU A 332 17.97 -33.87 -5.78
CA LEU A 332 18.15 -32.84 -6.81
C LEU A 332 19.23 -33.32 -7.78
N LYS A 333 18.87 -33.44 -9.06
CA LYS A 333 19.74 -33.95 -10.11
C LYS A 333 19.79 -32.95 -11.27
N LYS A 334 20.99 -32.50 -11.63
CA LYS A 334 21.23 -31.84 -12.91
C LYS A 334 21.10 -32.88 -14.02
N VAL A 335 20.03 -32.83 -14.80
CA VAL A 335 19.77 -33.78 -15.89
C VAL A 335 20.29 -33.26 -17.24
N SER A 336 20.45 -31.94 -17.38
CA SER A 336 21.12 -31.31 -18.52
C SER A 336 21.65 -29.92 -18.14
N ASP A 337 22.27 -29.21 -19.08
CA ASP A 337 22.73 -27.83 -18.85
C ASP A 337 21.63 -26.81 -18.58
N ARG A 338 20.36 -27.17 -18.80
CA ARG A 338 19.20 -26.28 -18.63
C ARG A 338 18.06 -26.91 -17.84
N ARG A 339 18.31 -28.02 -17.13
CA ARG A 339 17.25 -28.74 -16.41
C ARG A 339 17.78 -29.40 -15.14
N ILE A 340 17.09 -29.14 -14.04
CA ILE A 340 17.25 -29.81 -12.75
C ILE A 340 15.92 -30.49 -12.44
N GLU A 341 15.98 -31.71 -11.90
CA GLU A 341 14.82 -32.47 -11.46
C GLU A 341 15.02 -32.96 -10.03
N GLY A 342 13.94 -33.18 -9.31
CA GLY A 342 14.04 -33.59 -7.94
C GLY A 342 12.71 -33.75 -7.23
N TYR A 343 12.81 -34.06 -5.94
CA TYR A 343 11.69 -34.08 -5.02
C TYR A 343 12.14 -33.69 -3.61
N SER A 344 11.19 -33.23 -2.81
CA SER A 344 11.34 -33.04 -1.37
C SER A 344 10.16 -33.73 -0.70
N LYS A 345 10.43 -34.70 0.17
CA LYS A 345 9.42 -35.31 1.02
C LYS A 345 9.45 -34.58 2.34
N GLN A 346 8.36 -33.90 2.67
CA GLN A 346 8.24 -33.12 3.90
C GLN A 346 7.34 -33.84 4.90
N VAL A 347 7.68 -33.75 6.19
CA VAL A 347 6.86 -34.25 7.30
C VAL A 347 6.76 -33.14 8.34
N ALA A 348 5.54 -32.70 8.62
CA ALA A 348 5.24 -31.75 9.68
C ALA A 348 4.59 -32.52 10.85
N PRO A 349 5.35 -32.88 11.91
CA PRO A 349 4.86 -33.78 12.95
C PRO A 349 3.83 -33.14 13.89
N ASP A 350 3.87 -31.82 14.03
CA ASP A 350 3.09 -31.05 15.00
C ASP A 350 1.93 -30.27 14.35
N VAL A 351 1.38 -30.79 13.25
CA VAL A 351 0.19 -30.23 12.60
C VAL A 351 -1.08 -30.85 13.17
N TRP A 352 -2.16 -30.07 13.19
CA TRP A 352 -3.46 -30.52 13.68
C TRP A 352 -3.92 -31.78 12.91
N ASN A 353 -4.08 -32.90 13.63
CA ASN A 353 -4.71 -34.14 13.15
C ASN A 353 -6.12 -34.26 13.69
#